data_AF-A0A6B2LHJ5-F1
#
_entry.id   AF-A0A6B2LHJ5-F1
#
_cell.length_a   1.000
_cell.length_b   1.000
_cell.length_c   1.000
_cell.angle_alpha   90.00
_cell.angle_beta   90.00
_cell.angle_gamma   90.00
#
_symmetry.space_group_name_H-M   'P 1'
#
loop_
_entity.id
_entity.type
_entity.pdbx_description
1 polymer ?
#
loop_
_entity_poly.entity_id
_entity_poly.type
_entity_poly.pdbx_seq_one_letter_code
_entity_poly.pdbx_strand_id
1 'polypeptide(L)'
;MLDGKLQENSVLVFWIVIRALYNIVPSIPYGNVVVMCLSASQLLSSWIAAPPSQLNMSYASFLNWQGGVNVSDLVLVKKHFISQPMGRHCFFIHPDSTCPEFLIQFFFDALLRAFRLYLPLNILLLASSKNKSLLHFLENIGRSCVFLSSYCTLAWLSACFYYTFIPGVSRKSLLMHTWVSGLAVLFERKSRRTELAIYCLTYAMDSLYR
;
A
#
# COMPACT_ATOMS: atom_id res chain seq x y z
N MET A 1 -25.65 -20.91 -26.61
CA MET A 1 -26.18 -19.54 -26.76
C MET A 1 -27.27 -19.38 -25.72
N LEU A 2 -27.07 -18.56 -24.70
CA LEU A 2 -28.11 -18.26 -23.70
C LEU A 2 -29.19 -17.39 -24.36
N ASP A 3 -30.45 -17.70 -24.07
CA ASP A 3 -31.65 -17.02 -24.60
C ASP A 3 -31.63 -15.51 -24.25
N GLY A 4 -31.90 -14.64 -25.22
CA GLY A 4 -31.75 -13.18 -25.08
C GLY A 4 -32.61 -12.58 -23.96
N LYS A 5 -33.75 -13.20 -23.65
CA LYS A 5 -34.62 -12.81 -22.53
C LYS A 5 -33.99 -13.09 -21.15
N LEU A 6 -33.15 -14.11 -21.03
CA LEU A 6 -32.42 -14.42 -19.78
C LEU A 6 -31.31 -13.39 -19.52
N GLN A 7 -30.68 -12.87 -20.57
CA GLN A 7 -29.66 -11.82 -20.45
C GLN A 7 -30.25 -10.48 -19.99
N GLU A 8 -31.38 -10.04 -20.54
CA GLU A 8 -32.01 -8.78 -20.12
C GLU A 8 -32.45 -8.83 -18.64
N ASN A 9 -33.02 -9.96 -18.22
CA ASN A 9 -33.39 -10.19 -16.82
C ASN A 9 -32.16 -10.20 -15.89
N SER A 10 -31.01 -10.72 -16.35
CA SER A 10 -29.78 -10.75 -15.55
C SER A 10 -29.20 -9.35 -15.27
N VAL A 11 -29.24 -8.45 -16.24
CA VAL A 11 -28.73 -7.07 -16.09
C VAL A 11 -29.62 -6.26 -15.16
N LEU A 12 -30.94 -6.42 -15.29
CA LEU A 12 -31.91 -5.74 -14.44
C LEU A 12 -31.83 -6.25 -12.98
N VAL A 13 -31.72 -7.56 -12.78
CA VAL A 13 -31.48 -8.15 -11.45
C VAL A 13 -30.17 -7.64 -10.85
N PHE A 14 -29.07 -7.64 -11.63
CA PHE A 14 -27.78 -7.11 -11.18
C PHE A 14 -27.89 -5.64 -10.78
N TRP A 15 -28.55 -4.80 -11.59
CA TRP A 15 -28.75 -3.38 -11.28
C TRP A 15 -29.58 -3.16 -10.02
N ILE A 16 -30.67 -3.92 -9.84
CA ILE A 16 -31.49 -3.86 -8.61
C ILE A 16 -30.68 -4.27 -7.40
N VAL A 17 -29.88 -5.35 -7.50
CA VAL A 17 -29.01 -5.81 -6.39
C VAL A 17 -27.99 -4.74 -6.03
N ILE A 18 -27.29 -4.15 -7.01
CA ILE A 18 -26.31 -3.08 -6.75
C ILE A 18 -26.98 -1.86 -6.11
N ARG A 19 -28.16 -1.48 -6.59
CA ARG A 19 -28.90 -0.34 -6.03
C ARG A 19 -29.45 -0.63 -4.63
N ALA A 20 -29.92 -1.84 -4.37
CA ALA A 20 -30.35 -2.29 -3.06
C ALA A 20 -29.16 -2.29 -2.08
N LEU A 21 -28.02 -2.84 -2.49
CA LEU A 21 -26.78 -2.80 -1.71
C LEU A 21 -26.34 -1.37 -1.42
N TYR A 22 -26.40 -0.45 -2.40
CA TYR A 22 -26.05 0.96 -2.19
C TYR A 22 -26.93 1.64 -1.11
N ASN A 23 -28.22 1.27 -1.04
CA ASN A 23 -29.12 1.82 -0.02
C ASN A 23 -29.00 1.13 1.35
N ILE A 24 -28.55 -0.13 1.38
CA ILE A 24 -28.36 -0.91 2.61
C ILE A 24 -27.00 -0.62 3.26
N VAL A 25 -25.97 -0.38 2.45
CA VAL A 25 -24.61 -0.12 2.95
C VAL A 25 -24.57 1.28 3.56
N PRO A 26 -24.36 1.41 4.89
CA PRO A 26 -24.29 2.72 5.52
C PRO A 26 -23.09 3.50 4.98
N SER A 27 -23.25 4.82 4.82
CA SER A 27 -22.14 5.70 4.46
C SER A 27 -21.19 5.85 5.66
N ILE A 28 -20.16 5.02 5.72
CA ILE A 28 -19.15 5.07 6.78
C ILE A 28 -18.22 6.28 6.53
N PRO A 29 -18.15 7.27 7.45
CA PRO A 29 -17.19 8.35 7.35
C PRO A 29 -15.77 7.78 7.25
N TYR A 30 -14.98 8.23 6.27
CA TYR A 30 -13.62 7.74 6.02
C TYR A 30 -13.53 6.23 5.72
N GLY A 31 -14.60 5.60 5.22
CA GLY A 31 -14.57 4.17 4.85
C GLY A 31 -13.44 3.81 3.89
N ASN A 32 -13.07 4.71 2.97
CA ASN A 32 -11.91 4.52 2.09
C ASN A 32 -10.56 4.45 2.84
N VAL A 33 -10.40 5.18 3.94
CA VAL A 33 -9.20 5.09 4.80
C VAL A 33 -9.14 3.75 5.50
N VAL A 34 -10.28 3.28 6.03
CA VAL A 34 -10.37 1.96 6.68
C VAL A 34 -10.03 0.85 5.68
N VAL A 35 -10.61 0.88 4.48
CA VAL A 35 -10.31 -0.09 3.41
C VAL A 35 -8.83 -0.05 3.04
N MET A 36 -8.24 1.14 2.91
CA MET A 36 -6.81 1.29 2.66
C MET A 36 -5.97 0.67 3.78
N CYS A 37 -6.30 0.92 5.06
CA CYS A 37 -5.57 0.37 6.20
C CYS A 37 -5.62 -1.16 6.23
N LEU A 38 -6.80 -1.75 6.01
CA LEU A 38 -6.95 -3.21 5.97
C LEU A 38 -6.22 -3.83 4.77
N SER A 39 -6.29 -3.16 3.61
CA SER A 39 -5.61 -3.62 2.39
C SER A 39 -4.10 -3.53 2.54
N ALA A 40 -3.58 -2.42 3.08
CA ALA A 40 -2.17 -2.25 3.40
C ALA A 40 -1.67 -3.31 4.38
N SER A 41 -2.47 -3.61 5.41
CA SER A 41 -2.17 -4.65 6.38
C SER A 41 -1.97 -6.02 5.71
N GLN A 42 -2.95 -6.43 4.92
CA GLN A 42 -2.92 -7.69 4.19
C GLN A 42 -1.74 -7.74 3.19
N LEU A 43 -1.55 -6.70 2.38
CA LEU A 43 -0.50 -6.65 1.36
C LEU A 43 0.91 -6.67 1.95
N LEU A 44 1.19 -5.87 2.98
CA LEU A 44 2.50 -5.84 3.63
C LEU A 44 2.77 -7.13 4.41
N SER A 45 1.73 -7.74 5.00
CA SER A 45 1.86 -9.05 5.63
C SER A 45 2.21 -10.14 4.62
N SER A 46 1.60 -10.12 3.43
CA SER A 46 1.90 -11.06 2.35
C SER A 46 3.29 -10.81 1.76
N TRP A 47 3.66 -9.55 1.52
CA TRP A 47 4.98 -9.20 0.99
C TRP A 47 6.11 -9.73 1.87
N ILE A 48 6.01 -9.55 3.20
CA ILE A 48 7.04 -9.96 4.15
C ILE A 48 6.91 -11.45 4.51
N ALA A 49 5.75 -11.96 4.89
CA ALA A 49 5.65 -13.31 5.46
C ALA A 49 5.19 -14.41 4.48
N ALA A 50 4.61 -14.06 3.34
CA ALA A 50 4.10 -15.08 2.41
C ALA A 50 5.15 -15.56 1.39
N PRO A 51 4.93 -16.75 0.80
CA PRO A 51 5.66 -17.20 -0.38
C PRO A 51 5.50 -16.22 -1.56
N PRO A 52 6.49 -16.15 -2.48
CA PRO A 52 6.45 -15.23 -3.62
C PRO A 52 5.23 -15.39 -4.54
N SER A 53 4.57 -16.55 -4.52
CA SER A 53 3.38 -16.86 -5.34
C SER A 53 2.10 -16.17 -4.85
N GLN A 54 2.03 -15.72 -3.59
CA GLN A 54 0.81 -15.12 -3.03
C GLN A 54 0.60 -13.66 -3.46
N LEU A 55 1.64 -12.97 -3.93
CA LEU A 55 1.52 -11.58 -4.37
C LEU A 55 1.78 -11.49 -5.86
N ASN A 56 1.01 -10.64 -6.55
CA ASN A 56 1.27 -10.35 -7.95
C ASN A 56 2.72 -9.88 -8.17
N MET A 57 3.43 -10.46 -9.14
CA MET A 57 4.85 -10.22 -9.38
C MET A 57 5.19 -8.74 -9.61
N SER A 58 4.35 -8.02 -10.36
CA SER A 58 4.55 -6.59 -10.63
C SER A 58 4.38 -5.77 -9.35
N TYR A 59 3.39 -6.14 -8.52
CA TYR A 59 3.15 -5.47 -7.24
C TYR A 59 4.27 -5.75 -6.22
N ALA A 60 4.75 -7.00 -6.16
CA ALA A 60 5.91 -7.37 -5.33
C ALA A 60 7.18 -6.59 -5.75
N SER A 61 7.43 -6.46 -7.06
CA SER A 61 8.56 -5.69 -7.58
C SER A 61 8.45 -4.21 -7.21
N PHE A 62 7.24 -3.65 -7.28
CA PHE A 62 6.97 -2.29 -6.82
C PHE A 62 7.26 -2.12 -5.33
N LEU A 63 6.81 -3.04 -4.47
CA LEU A 63 7.08 -2.99 -3.03
C LEU A 63 8.57 -3.15 -2.70
N ASN A 64 9.30 -4.02 -3.39
CA ASN A 64 10.75 -4.15 -3.20
C ASN A 64 11.46 -2.84 -3.53
N TRP A 65 11.10 -2.23 -4.66
CA TRP A 65 11.68 -0.97 -5.09
C TRP A 65 11.34 0.18 -4.15
N GLN A 66 10.06 0.38 -3.84
CA GLN A 66 9.63 1.51 -3.01
C GLN A 66 9.99 1.32 -1.53
N GLY A 67 9.92 0.07 -1.04
CA GLY A 67 10.31 -0.35 0.30
C GLY A 67 11.80 -0.21 0.58
N GLY A 68 12.63 0.00 -0.44
CA GLY A 68 14.07 0.26 -0.28
C GLY A 68 14.87 -0.93 0.24
N VAL A 69 14.33 -2.14 0.10
CA VAL A 69 14.96 -3.38 0.57
C VAL A 69 15.39 -4.19 -0.65
N ASN A 70 16.66 -4.58 -0.71
CA ASN A 70 17.09 -5.50 -1.76
C ASN A 70 16.44 -6.87 -1.56
N VAL A 71 16.14 -7.57 -2.65
CA VAL A 71 15.46 -8.87 -2.60
C VAL A 71 16.26 -9.91 -1.78
N SER A 72 17.59 -9.85 -1.84
CA SER A 72 18.50 -10.67 -1.02
C SER A 72 18.34 -10.41 0.48
N ASP A 73 18.19 -9.13 0.85
CA ASP A 73 18.05 -8.70 2.24
C ASP A 73 16.65 -9.06 2.74
N LEU A 74 15.63 -9.01 1.87
CA LEU A 74 14.27 -9.48 2.20
C LEU A 74 14.25 -10.98 2.53
N VAL A 75 15.02 -11.81 1.82
CA VAL A 75 15.13 -13.25 2.12
C VAL A 75 15.84 -13.48 3.45
N LEU A 76 16.88 -12.70 3.75
CA LEU A 76 17.58 -12.72 5.03
C LEU A 76 16.66 -12.28 6.18
N VAL A 77 15.89 -11.20 5.98
CA VAL A 77 14.84 -10.72 6.88
C VAL A 77 13.84 -11.83 7.13
N LYS A 78 13.28 -12.46 6.09
CA LYS A 78 12.34 -13.59 6.23
C LYS A 78 12.90 -14.75 7.06
N LYS A 79 14.17 -15.08 6.87
CA LYS A 79 14.82 -16.22 7.54
C LYS A 79 15.21 -15.92 9.00
N HIS A 80 15.64 -14.69 9.29
CA HIS A 80 16.14 -14.31 10.62
C HIS A 80 15.05 -13.72 11.52
N PHE A 81 14.04 -13.06 10.98
CA PHE A 81 13.02 -12.36 11.78
C PHE A 81 12.10 -13.29 12.59
N ILE A 82 12.04 -14.58 12.22
CA ILE A 82 11.19 -15.58 12.89
C ILE A 82 11.79 -16.01 14.25
N SER A 83 13.09 -15.83 14.48
CA SER A 83 13.80 -16.42 15.63
C SER A 83 14.46 -15.41 16.59
N GLN A 84 14.29 -14.10 16.40
CA GLN A 84 14.98 -13.10 17.22
C GLN A 84 14.24 -12.74 18.52
N PRO A 85 14.98 -12.50 19.63
CA PRO A 85 14.43 -11.97 20.88
C PRO A 85 14.00 -10.50 20.72
N MET A 86 13.12 -10.04 21.63
CA MET A 86 12.55 -8.67 21.66
C MET A 86 13.63 -7.59 21.51
N GLY A 87 13.32 -6.53 20.75
CA GLY A 87 14.15 -5.32 20.67
C GLY A 87 15.38 -5.39 19.75
N ARG A 88 15.76 -6.57 19.20
CA ARG A 88 16.87 -6.67 18.23
C ARG A 88 16.48 -6.46 16.77
N HIS A 89 15.19 -6.26 16.47
CA HIS A 89 14.71 -6.08 15.10
C HIS A 89 15.29 -4.83 14.41
N CYS A 90 15.44 -3.74 15.16
CA CYS A 90 16.00 -2.49 14.65
C CYS A 90 17.44 -2.66 14.16
N PHE A 91 18.26 -3.49 14.83
CA PHE A 91 19.63 -3.79 14.41
C PHE A 91 19.71 -4.45 13.02
N PHE A 92 18.71 -5.25 12.64
CA PHE A 92 18.68 -5.87 11.31
C PHE A 92 18.15 -4.95 10.21
N ILE A 93 17.28 -4.00 10.56
CA ILE A 93 16.70 -3.05 9.59
C ILE A 93 17.67 -1.89 9.34
N HIS A 94 18.31 -1.40 10.41
CA HIS A 94 19.22 -0.26 10.38
C HIS A 94 20.34 -0.44 11.44
N PRO A 95 21.39 -1.22 11.14
CA PRO A 95 22.45 -1.53 12.11
C PRO A 95 23.26 -0.30 12.55
N ASP A 96 23.45 0.66 11.64
CA ASP A 96 24.40 1.77 11.82
C ASP A 96 23.72 3.11 12.21
N SER A 97 22.40 3.13 12.38
CA SER A 97 21.64 4.37 12.64
C SER A 97 20.53 4.20 13.67
N THR A 98 20.15 5.32 14.28
CA THR A 98 19.01 5.35 15.22
C THR A 98 17.68 5.29 14.47
N CYS A 99 16.61 4.81 15.11
CA CYS A 99 15.30 4.70 14.45
C CYS A 99 14.83 6.03 13.81
N PRO A 100 14.90 7.19 14.48
CA PRO A 100 14.46 8.46 13.87
C PRO A 100 15.31 8.89 12.68
N GLU A 101 16.62 8.70 12.78
CA GLU A 101 17.58 9.01 11.71
C GLU A 101 17.30 8.16 10.47
N PHE A 102 17.16 6.85 10.66
CA PHE A 102 16.76 5.92 9.60
C PHE A 102 15.42 6.34 8.97
N LEU A 103 14.40 6.66 9.77
CA LEU A 103 13.08 7.03 9.26
C LEU A 103 13.09 8.32 8.44
N ILE A 104 13.82 9.34 8.88
CA ILE A 104 13.95 10.61 8.17
C ILE A 104 14.69 10.39 6.84
N GLN A 105 15.82 9.69 6.88
CA GLN A 105 16.58 9.38 5.67
C GLN A 105 15.73 8.55 4.70
N PHE A 106 15.08 7.50 5.20
CA PHE A 106 14.20 6.65 4.42
C PHE A 106 13.06 7.43 3.77
N PHE A 107 12.46 8.39 4.49
CA PHE A 107 11.40 9.24 3.94
C PHE A 107 11.88 10.04 2.73
N PHE A 108 13.06 10.67 2.78
CA PHE A 108 13.60 11.42 1.65
C PHE A 108 14.00 10.50 0.49
N ASP A 109 14.60 9.35 0.78
CA ASP A 109 14.96 8.36 -0.24
C ASP A 109 13.71 7.80 -0.93
N ALA A 110 12.67 7.48 -0.16
CA ALA A 110 11.38 7.01 -0.67
C ALA A 110 10.65 8.11 -1.46
N LEU A 111 10.79 9.36 -1.06
CA LEU A 111 10.25 10.51 -1.78
C LEU A 111 10.93 10.66 -3.15
N LEU A 112 12.26 10.50 -3.20
CA LEU A 112 13.02 10.53 -4.45
C LEU A 112 12.67 9.36 -5.38
N ARG A 113 12.53 8.14 -4.82
CA ARG A 113 12.03 6.98 -5.58
C ARG A 113 10.64 7.27 -6.13
N ALA A 114 9.70 7.69 -5.29
CA ALA A 114 8.34 8.03 -5.73
C ALA A 114 8.36 9.08 -6.86
N PHE A 115 9.16 10.14 -6.71
CA PHE A 115 9.30 11.15 -7.75
C PHE A 115 9.81 10.56 -9.06
N ARG A 116 10.83 9.69 -9.03
CA ARG A 116 11.34 8.98 -10.23
C ARG A 116 10.31 8.06 -10.88
N LEU A 117 9.38 7.47 -10.11
CA LEU A 117 8.27 6.69 -10.68
C LEU A 117 7.31 7.58 -11.46
N TYR A 118 6.95 8.71 -10.86
CA TYR A 118 5.95 9.60 -11.44
C TYR A 118 6.52 10.46 -12.57
N LEU A 119 7.82 10.76 -12.58
CA LEU A 119 8.45 11.67 -13.55
C LEU A 119 8.24 11.26 -15.03
N PRO A 120 8.45 10.00 -15.47
CA PRO A 120 8.17 9.60 -16.86
C PRO A 120 6.70 9.78 -17.25
N LEU A 121 5.78 9.43 -16.34
CA LEU A 121 4.34 9.61 -16.53
C LEU A 121 4.00 11.11 -16.67
N ASN A 122 4.68 11.94 -15.89
CA ASN A 122 4.50 13.39 -15.86
C ASN A 122 4.98 14.08 -17.13
N ILE A 123 6.11 13.63 -17.70
CA ILE A 123 6.64 14.17 -18.97
C ILE A 123 5.65 13.90 -20.11
N LEU A 124 5.08 12.69 -20.18
CA LEU A 124 4.08 12.34 -21.19
C LEU A 124 2.79 13.16 -21.04
N LEU A 125 2.31 13.33 -19.81
CA LEU A 125 1.10 14.11 -19.52
C LEU A 125 1.30 15.62 -19.79
N LEU A 126 2.49 16.17 -19.50
CA LEU A 126 2.86 17.54 -19.85
C LEU A 126 2.95 17.74 -21.35
N ALA A 127 3.57 16.80 -22.09
CA ALA A 127 3.65 16.85 -23.55
C ALA A 127 2.27 16.79 -24.23
N SER A 128 1.30 16.10 -23.60
CA SER A 128 -0.07 15.98 -24.12
C SER A 128 -0.98 17.15 -23.72
N SER A 129 -0.68 17.90 -22.66
CA SER A 129 -1.58 18.94 -22.14
C SER A 129 -1.29 20.31 -22.72
N LYS A 130 -2.16 20.78 -23.63
CA LYS A 130 -1.98 22.09 -24.29
C LYS A 130 -2.34 23.33 -23.46
N ASN A 131 -2.90 23.23 -22.24
CA ASN A 131 -3.44 24.40 -21.54
C ASN A 131 -3.60 24.28 -20.00
N LYS A 132 -2.83 23.41 -19.32
CA LYS A 132 -2.91 23.28 -17.85
C LYS A 132 -1.72 23.92 -17.16
N SER A 133 -1.98 24.64 -16.06
CA SER A 133 -0.93 25.24 -15.22
C SER A 133 -0.01 24.14 -14.67
N LEU A 134 1.26 24.22 -15.05
CA LEU A 134 2.32 23.30 -14.64
C LEU A 134 2.42 23.19 -13.11
N LEU A 135 2.16 24.29 -12.40
CA LEU A 135 2.18 24.34 -10.94
C LEU A 135 1.11 23.43 -10.31
N HIS A 136 -0.12 23.44 -10.83
CA HIS A 136 -1.20 22.58 -10.31
C HIS A 136 -0.90 21.11 -10.54
N PHE A 137 -0.24 20.78 -11.66
CA PHE A 137 0.19 19.43 -11.96
C PHE A 137 1.29 18.97 -10.98
N LEU A 138 2.31 19.80 -10.76
CA LEU A 138 3.36 19.54 -9.78
C LEU A 138 2.82 19.40 -8.35
N GLU A 139 1.82 20.19 -7.94
CA GLU A 139 1.16 20.05 -6.64
C GLU A 139 0.53 18.65 -6.47
N ASN A 140 -0.15 18.16 -7.51
CA ASN A 140 -0.78 16.84 -7.51
C ASN A 140 0.25 15.71 -7.39
N ILE A 141 1.36 15.83 -8.11
CA ILE A 141 2.46 14.86 -8.07
C ILE A 141 3.13 14.90 -6.70
N GLY A 142 3.45 16.09 -6.21
CA GLY A 142 4.08 16.29 -4.90
C GLY A 142 3.24 15.63 -3.80
N ARG A 143 1.93 15.83 -3.83
CA ARG A 143 0.99 15.16 -2.92
C ARG A 143 1.06 13.62 -3.01
N SER A 144 1.14 13.08 -4.23
CA SER A 144 1.29 11.64 -4.47
C SER A 144 2.60 11.09 -3.92
N CYS A 145 3.69 11.83 -4.12
CA CYS A 145 5.01 11.43 -3.67
C CYS A 145 5.07 11.44 -2.14
N VAL A 146 4.51 12.47 -1.50
CA VAL A 146 4.38 12.55 -0.04
C VAL A 146 3.53 11.42 0.50
N PHE A 147 2.40 11.10 -0.15
CA PHE A 147 1.58 9.94 0.21
C PHE A 147 2.40 8.64 0.16
N LEU A 148 3.05 8.35 -0.96
CA LEU A 148 3.75 7.08 -1.14
C LEU A 148 4.98 6.96 -0.23
N SER A 149 5.72 8.05 -0.04
CA SER A 149 6.84 8.07 0.90
C SER A 149 6.36 7.88 2.34
N SER A 150 5.30 8.59 2.75
CA SER A 150 4.71 8.44 4.08
C SER A 150 4.17 7.03 4.30
N TYR A 151 3.55 6.41 3.29
CA TYR A 151 3.04 5.04 3.36
C TYR A 151 4.14 4.05 3.74
N CYS A 152 5.28 4.08 3.03
CA CYS A 152 6.40 3.19 3.31
C CYS A 152 7.10 3.54 4.63
N THR A 153 7.26 4.83 4.94
CA THR A 153 7.89 5.28 6.20
C THR A 153 7.06 4.87 7.41
N LEU A 154 5.73 5.00 7.35
CA LEU A 154 4.82 4.55 8.40
C LEU A 154 4.84 3.03 8.57
N ALA A 155 5.05 2.26 7.49
CA ALA A 155 5.23 0.81 7.59
C ALA A 155 6.48 0.48 8.44
N TRP A 156 7.62 1.11 8.16
CA TRP A 156 8.84 0.93 8.95
C TRP A 156 8.71 1.44 10.38
N LEU A 157 8.14 2.64 10.57
CA LEU A 157 7.89 3.21 11.89
C LEU A 157 7.04 2.25 12.75
N SER A 158 5.95 1.73 12.18
CA SER A 158 5.06 0.80 12.87
C SER A 158 5.79 -0.50 13.25
N ALA A 159 6.71 -0.98 12.41
CA ALA A 159 7.52 -2.17 12.70
C ALA A 159 8.50 -1.89 13.85
N CYS A 160 9.29 -0.81 13.78
CA CYS A 160 10.23 -0.43 14.84
C CYS A 160 9.51 -0.28 16.20
N PHE A 161 8.34 0.36 16.21
CA PHE A 161 7.55 0.53 17.42
C PHE A 161 6.99 -0.80 17.93
N TYR A 162 6.32 -1.59 17.07
CA TYR A 162 5.64 -2.82 17.48
C TYR A 162 6.62 -3.89 17.99
N TYR A 163 7.74 -4.09 17.28
CA TYR A 163 8.74 -5.12 17.62
C TYR A 163 9.67 -4.73 18.77
N THR A 164 9.49 -3.53 19.33
CA THR A 164 10.05 -3.18 20.64
C THR A 164 9.32 -3.93 21.76
N PHE A 165 8.01 -4.17 21.61
CA PHE A 165 7.16 -4.75 22.65
C PHE A 165 6.76 -6.20 22.39
N ILE A 166 6.82 -6.68 21.15
CA ILE A 166 6.38 -8.02 20.79
C ILE A 166 7.51 -8.74 20.06
N PRO A 167 7.98 -9.91 20.56
CA PRO A 167 9.00 -10.69 19.87
C PRO A 167 8.41 -11.45 18.68
N GLY A 168 9.28 -11.69 17.70
CA GLY A 168 9.01 -12.63 16.62
C GLY A 168 8.10 -12.06 15.54
N VAL A 169 8.53 -12.23 14.30
CA VAL A 169 7.76 -11.73 13.14
C VAL A 169 6.99 -12.88 12.54
N SER A 170 5.68 -12.77 12.65
CA SER A 170 4.72 -13.68 12.03
C SER A 170 3.77 -12.88 11.15
N ARG A 171 3.05 -13.56 10.25
CA ARG A 171 2.00 -12.93 9.46
C ARG A 171 0.96 -12.22 10.34
N LYS A 172 0.59 -12.84 11.48
CA LYS A 172 -0.33 -12.24 12.46
C LYS A 172 0.25 -10.96 13.06
N SER A 173 1.51 -11.00 13.47
CA SER A 173 2.22 -9.83 13.99
C SER A 173 2.23 -8.67 13.00
N LEU A 174 2.55 -8.95 11.73
CA LEU A 174 2.54 -7.94 10.67
C LEU A 174 1.15 -7.33 10.51
N LEU A 175 0.10 -8.16 10.44
CA LEU A 175 -1.28 -7.68 10.31
C LEU A 175 -1.68 -6.69 11.42
N MET A 176 -1.16 -6.88 12.64
CA MET A 176 -1.50 -6.06 13.81
C MET A 176 -0.94 -4.63 13.76
N HIS A 177 0.11 -4.35 13.00
CA HIS A 177 0.74 -3.02 12.98
C HIS A 177 0.79 -2.37 11.60
N THR A 178 0.89 -3.13 10.51
CA THR A 178 1.12 -2.57 9.17
C THR A 178 -0.09 -1.78 8.63
N TRP A 179 -1.27 -1.93 9.23
CA TRP A 179 -2.45 -1.12 8.90
C TRP A 179 -2.21 0.39 9.09
N VAL A 180 -1.29 0.77 9.99
CA VAL A 180 -0.90 2.18 10.24
C VAL A 180 -0.38 2.85 8.97
N SER A 181 0.29 2.11 8.08
CA SER A 181 0.76 2.64 6.79
C SER A 181 -0.38 3.18 5.92
N GLY A 182 -1.56 2.56 5.99
CA GLY A 182 -2.74 2.99 5.22
C GLY A 182 -3.24 4.38 5.61
N LEU A 183 -2.92 4.88 6.80
CA LEU A 183 -3.28 6.24 7.23
C LEU A 183 -2.61 7.32 6.36
N ALA A 184 -1.50 7.01 5.69
CA ALA A 184 -0.86 7.92 4.75
C ALA A 184 -1.81 8.41 3.66
N VAL A 185 -2.86 7.65 3.32
CA VAL A 185 -3.87 8.04 2.32
C VAL A 185 -4.59 9.35 2.68
N LEU A 186 -4.52 9.80 3.93
CA LEU A 186 -5.01 11.11 4.34
C LEU A 186 -4.25 12.28 3.68
N PHE A 187 -3.00 12.07 3.26
CA PHE A 187 -2.26 13.07 2.48
C PHE A 187 -2.88 13.28 1.09
N GLU A 188 -3.59 12.29 0.56
CA GLU A 188 -4.23 12.35 -0.75
C GLU A 188 -5.56 13.11 -0.76
N ARG A 189 -5.97 13.55 -1.96
CA ARG A 189 -7.27 14.20 -2.18
C ARG A 189 -8.41 13.19 -2.03
N LYS A 190 -9.54 13.61 -1.44
CA LYS A 190 -10.70 12.73 -1.14
C LYS A 190 -11.13 11.85 -2.32
N SER A 191 -11.19 12.39 -3.55
CA SER A 191 -11.53 11.65 -4.77
C SER A 191 -10.59 10.46 -5.01
N ARG A 192 -9.28 10.69 -4.88
CA ARG A 192 -8.24 9.71 -5.17
C ARG A 192 -8.07 8.67 -4.07
N ARG A 193 -8.45 8.98 -2.83
CA ARG A 193 -8.40 8.02 -1.71
C ARG A 193 -9.23 6.77 -2.01
N THR A 194 -10.40 6.95 -2.61
CA THR A 194 -11.29 5.85 -2.98
C THR A 194 -10.69 4.99 -4.08
N GLU A 195 -10.11 5.61 -5.12
CA GLU A 195 -9.43 4.90 -6.21
C GLU A 195 -8.24 4.09 -5.68
N LEU A 196 -7.40 4.68 -4.84
CA LEU A 196 -6.24 4.01 -4.23
C LEU A 196 -6.67 2.87 -3.29
N ALA A 197 -7.69 3.10 -2.46
CA ALA A 197 -8.20 2.08 -1.55
C ALA A 197 -8.76 0.88 -2.33
N ILE A 198 -9.52 1.11 -3.39
CA ILE A 198 -10.05 0.04 -4.26
C ILE A 198 -8.90 -0.66 -5.00
N TYR A 199 -7.93 0.09 -5.53
CA TYR A 199 -6.75 -0.47 -6.18
C TYR A 199 -5.97 -1.39 -5.22
N CYS A 200 -5.68 -0.96 -4.00
CA CYS A 200 -5.01 -1.81 -3.02
C CYS A 200 -5.89 -2.99 -2.59
N LEU A 201 -7.21 -2.80 -2.48
CA LEU A 201 -8.15 -3.85 -2.12
C LEU A 201 -8.14 -5.00 -3.14
N THR A 202 -8.09 -4.72 -4.44
CA THR A 202 -8.06 -5.78 -5.46
C THR A 202 -6.82 -6.67 -5.32
N TYR A 203 -5.64 -6.09 -5.10
CA TYR A 203 -4.42 -6.87 -4.83
C TYR A 203 -4.48 -7.58 -3.47
N ALA A 204 -5.08 -6.95 -2.46
CA ALA A 204 -5.22 -7.55 -1.13
C ALA A 204 -6.09 -8.81 -1.21
N MET A 205 -7.22 -8.73 -1.93
CA MET A 205 -8.12 -9.87 -2.19
C MET A 205 -7.45 -10.95 -3.04
N ASP A 206 -6.73 -10.58 -4.10
CA ASP A 206 -5.94 -11.53 -4.91
C ASP A 206 -4.92 -12.29 -4.03
N SER A 207 -4.28 -11.58 -3.08
CA SER A 207 -3.33 -12.20 -2.16
C SER A 207 -3.94 -13.07 -1.06
N LEU A 208 -5.25 -12.96 -0.82
CA LEU A 208 -5.98 -13.83 0.10
C LEU A 208 -6.40 -15.13 -0.57
N TYR A 209 -6.66 -15.09 -1.88
CA TYR A 209 -7.15 -16.23 -2.64
C TYR A 209 -6.03 -17.16 -3.12
N ARG A 210 -4.80 -16.64 -3.30
CA ARG A 210 -3.62 -17.39 -3.75
C ARG A 210 -2.90 -18.14 -2.62
#